data_AF-A0A4R4S2B1-F1
#
_entry.id   AF-A0A4R4S2B1-F1
#
_cell.length_a   1.000
_cell.length_b   1.000
_cell.length_c   1.000
_cell.angle_alpha   90.00
_cell.angle_beta   90.00
_cell.angle_gamma   90.00
#
_symmetry.space_group_name_H-M   'P 1'
#
loop_
_entity.id
_entity.type
_entity.pdbx_description
1 polymer ?
#
loop_
_entity_poly.entity_id
_entity_poly.type
_entity_poly.pdbx_seq_one_letter_code
_entity_poly.pdbx_strand_id
1 'polypeptide(L)'
;MGEVRALAVRAERHLLRWRTRRGHETAVRCLDELAMALSPQGWRFMRFYRREEFAVPVPLLWVHARATRDVGIVVSVLAAPGGTRAYHEAQWGRRGYLCLCGDAEAAAARVDRLLKHRLFPSTW
;
A
#
# COMPACT_ATOMS: atom_id res chain seq x y z
N MET A 1 20.40 -29.26 1.99
CA MET A 1 19.41 -28.56 1.14
C MET A 1 18.63 -27.44 1.85
N GLY A 2 18.47 -27.44 3.19
CA GLY A 2 17.73 -26.39 3.91
C GLY A 2 18.41 -25.01 3.95
N GLU A 3 19.74 -24.96 4.08
CA GLU A 3 20.50 -23.70 4.19
C GLU A 3 20.50 -22.89 2.89
N VAL A 4 20.66 -23.55 1.74
CA VAL A 4 20.62 -22.91 0.40
C VAL A 4 19.25 -22.23 0.17
N ARG A 5 18.17 -22.88 0.60
CA ARG A 5 16.80 -22.32 0.51
C ARG A 5 16.63 -21.11 1.44
N ALA A 6 17.19 -21.16 2.64
CA ALA A 6 17.14 -20.03 3.58
C ALA A 6 17.93 -18.81 3.07
N LEU A 7 19.10 -19.04 2.47
CA LEU A 7 19.91 -17.99 1.84
C LEU A 7 19.20 -17.36 0.64
N ALA A 8 18.57 -18.18 -0.21
CA ALA A 8 17.78 -17.69 -1.35
C ALA A 8 16.62 -16.78 -0.89
N VAL A 9 15.87 -17.19 0.14
CA VAL A 9 14.77 -16.38 0.71
C VAL A 9 15.29 -15.07 1.32
N ARG A 10 16.45 -15.09 1.97
CA ARG A 10 17.07 -13.86 2.51
C ARG A 10 17.51 -12.92 1.39
N ALA A 11 18.20 -13.43 0.38
CA ALA A 11 18.63 -12.67 -0.80
C ALA A 11 17.44 -12.04 -1.53
N GLU A 12 16.38 -12.80 -1.77
CA GLU A 12 15.14 -12.31 -2.37
C GLU A 12 14.53 -11.18 -1.54
N ARG A 13 14.46 -11.34 -0.21
CA ARG A 13 13.94 -10.29 0.69
C ARG A 13 14.76 -8.99 0.59
N HIS A 14 16.09 -9.08 0.50
CA HIS A 14 16.96 -7.92 0.32
C HIS A 14 16.75 -7.25 -1.04
N LEU A 15 16.68 -8.03 -2.12
CA LEU A 15 16.40 -7.54 -3.46
C LEU A 15 15.05 -6.82 -3.53
N LEU A 16 14.01 -7.39 -2.93
CA LEU A 16 12.68 -6.78 -2.93
C LEU A 16 12.65 -5.49 -2.09
N ARG A 17 13.37 -5.40 -0.98
CA ARG A 17 13.53 -4.15 -0.21
C ARG A 17 14.21 -3.08 -1.04
N TRP A 18 15.29 -3.44 -1.74
CA TRP A 18 16.01 -2.53 -2.61
C TRP A 18 15.16 -2.04 -3.79
N ARG A 19 14.43 -2.95 -4.46
CA ARG A 19 13.49 -2.61 -5.54
C ARG A 19 12.37 -1.69 -5.08
N THR A 20 11.91 -1.86 -3.84
CA THR A 20 10.90 -0.97 -3.24
C THR A 20 11.45 0.46 -3.13
N ARG A 21 12.68 0.62 -2.62
CA ARG A 21 13.32 1.94 -2.49
C ARG A 21 13.62 2.61 -3.83
N ARG A 22 14.06 1.85 -4.83
CA ARG A 22 14.34 2.38 -6.18
C ARG A 22 13.07 2.69 -6.99
N GLY A 23 11.92 2.14 -6.62
CA GLY A 23 10.67 2.23 -7.37
C GLY A 23 9.77 3.41 -7.02
N HIS A 24 10.32 4.53 -6.52
CA HIS A 24 9.53 5.62 -5.95
C HIS A 24 8.47 6.19 -6.90
N GLU A 25 8.85 6.59 -8.11
CA GLU A 25 7.91 7.16 -9.10
C GLU A 25 6.78 6.19 -9.47
N THR A 26 7.11 4.91 -9.67
CA THR A 26 6.07 3.91 -9.96
C THR A 26 5.15 3.69 -8.76
N ALA A 27 5.69 3.72 -7.54
CA ALA A 27 4.89 3.62 -6.33
C ALA A 27 3.97 4.83 -6.17
N VAL A 28 4.45 6.04 -6.44
CA VAL A 28 3.62 7.26 -6.46
C VAL A 28 2.49 7.14 -7.47
N ARG A 29 2.79 6.74 -8.71
CA ARG A 29 1.76 6.55 -9.75
C ARG A 29 0.66 5.58 -9.32
N CYS A 30 1.03 4.42 -8.78
CA CYS A 30 0.04 3.46 -8.29
C CYS A 30 -0.78 4.03 -7.12
N LEU A 31 -0.16 4.76 -6.19
CA LEU A 31 -0.91 5.39 -5.08
C LEU A 31 -1.86 6.48 -5.57
N ASP A 32 -1.49 7.24 -6.61
CA ASP A 32 -2.38 8.23 -7.21
C ASP A 32 -3.54 7.57 -7.97
N GLU A 33 -3.29 6.49 -8.70
CA GLU A 33 -4.35 5.66 -9.31
C GLU A 33 -5.34 5.14 -8.26
N LEU A 34 -4.83 4.63 -7.13
CA LEU A 34 -5.66 4.20 -6.02
C LEU A 34 -6.48 5.34 -5.41
N ALA A 35 -5.87 6.52 -5.23
CA ALA A 35 -6.58 7.70 -4.71
C ALA A 35 -7.69 8.17 -5.67
N MET A 36 -7.43 8.13 -6.98
CA MET A 36 -8.44 8.44 -8.00
C MET A 36 -9.61 7.45 -7.95
N ALA A 37 -9.32 6.14 -7.86
CA ALA A 37 -10.35 5.11 -7.79
C ALA A 37 -11.19 5.17 -6.50
N LEU A 38 -10.61 5.61 -5.38
CA LEU A 38 -11.31 5.78 -4.10
C LEU A 38 -12.07 7.11 -4.00
N SER A 39 -11.73 8.12 -4.82
CA SER A 39 -12.32 9.47 -4.74
C SER A 39 -13.85 9.49 -4.86
N PRO A 40 -14.49 8.75 -5.79
CA PRO A 40 -15.95 8.72 -5.90
C PRO A 40 -16.67 8.19 -4.66
N GLN A 41 -15.98 7.43 -3.80
CA GLN A 41 -16.55 6.84 -2.59
C GLN A 41 -16.53 7.79 -1.38
N GLY A 42 -16.04 9.02 -1.54
CA GLY A 42 -16.08 10.07 -0.51
C GLY A 42 -14.95 9.99 0.53
N TRP A 43 -13.94 9.15 0.30
CA TRP A 43 -12.76 9.07 1.13
C TRP A 43 -11.87 10.32 1.01
N ARG A 44 -11.09 10.59 2.05
CA ARG A 44 -10.09 11.67 2.06
C ARG A 44 -8.68 11.09 2.06
N PHE A 45 -7.74 11.86 1.52
CA PHE A 45 -6.40 11.41 1.20
C PHE A 45 -5.36 12.38 1.72
N MET A 46 -4.34 11.85 2.37
CA MET A 46 -3.10 12.56 2.67
C MET A 46 -1.92 11.82 2.04
N ARG A 47 -1.15 12.53 1.23
CA ARG A 47 -0.07 11.99 0.41
C ARG A 47 1.26 12.27 1.08
N PHE A 48 1.93 11.23 1.53
CA PHE A 48 3.27 11.30 2.13
C PHE A 48 4.29 10.72 1.16
N TYR A 49 4.40 11.33 -0.02
CA TYR A 49 5.31 10.85 -1.05
C TYR A 49 6.17 11.96 -1.68
N ARG A 50 5.94 13.23 -1.36
CA ARG A 50 6.82 14.32 -1.78
C ARG A 50 8.15 14.22 -1.04
N ARG A 51 9.24 13.99 -1.76
CA ARG A 51 10.56 13.76 -1.17
C ARG A 51 11.14 15.01 -0.52
N GLU A 52 10.72 16.17 -1.02
CA GLU A 52 11.12 17.49 -0.56
C GLU A 52 10.50 17.81 0.80
N GLU A 53 9.31 17.26 1.07
CA GLU A 53 8.53 17.51 2.29
C GLU A 53 8.67 16.38 3.32
N PHE A 54 8.87 15.13 2.86
CA PHE A 54 8.86 13.94 3.69
C PHE A 54 10.08 13.06 3.45
N ALA A 55 10.94 12.92 4.47
CA ALA A 55 12.09 12.01 4.46
C ALA A 55 11.70 10.53 4.65
N VAL A 56 10.59 10.09 4.05
CA VAL A 56 10.09 8.72 4.18
C VAL A 56 10.65 7.85 3.04
N PRO A 57 11.27 6.70 3.34
CA PRO A 57 11.95 5.88 2.33
C PRO A 57 11.01 5.20 1.32
N VAL A 58 9.70 5.21 1.57
CA VAL A 58 8.66 4.65 0.71
C VAL A 58 7.49 5.62 0.62
N PRO A 59 6.89 5.84 -0.57
CA PRO A 59 5.64 6.57 -0.72
C PRO A 59 4.53 5.97 0.15
N LEU A 60 3.84 6.82 0.92
CA LEU A 60 2.67 6.42 1.68
C LEU A 60 1.45 7.26 1.27
N LEU A 61 0.28 6.63 1.29
CA LEU A 61 -1.02 7.27 1.12
C LEU A 61 -1.86 6.95 2.35
N TRP A 62 -2.26 7.95 3.10
CA TRP A 62 -3.27 7.77 4.15
C TRP A 62 -4.65 8.03 3.58
N VAL A 63 -5.50 7.01 3.65
CA VAL A 63 -6.91 7.05 3.29
C VAL A 63 -7.72 7.06 4.58
N HIS A 64 -8.60 8.04 4.75
CA HIS A 64 -9.40 8.17 5.97
C HIS A 64 -10.81 8.64 5.69
N ALA A 65 -11.70 8.37 6.65
CA ALA A 65 -13.07 8.85 6.59
C ALA A 65 -13.12 10.37 6.65
N ARG A 66 -14.11 10.97 5.99
CA ARG A 66 -14.36 12.42 6.13
C ARG A 66 -14.90 12.77 7.52
N ALA A 67 -15.73 11.90 8.09
CA ALA A 67 -16.42 12.14 9.36
C ALA A 67 -15.49 12.07 10.58
N THR A 68 -14.44 11.26 10.53
CA THR A 68 -13.43 11.14 11.59
C THR A 68 -12.07 10.84 10.97
N ARG A 69 -11.01 11.45 11.53
CA ARG A 69 -9.62 11.14 11.17
C ARG A 69 -9.10 9.90 11.90
N ASP A 70 -9.81 9.41 12.92
CA ASP A 70 -9.34 8.28 13.73
C ASP A 70 -9.51 6.95 12.99
N VAL A 71 -10.39 6.90 11.99
CA VAL A 71 -10.62 5.73 11.15
C VAL A 71 -10.00 5.94 9.78
N GLY A 72 -8.89 5.25 9.56
CA GLY A 72 -8.19 5.26 8.28
C GLY A 72 -7.27 4.06 8.10
N ILE A 73 -6.57 4.08 6.98
CA ILE A 73 -5.57 3.08 6.60
C ILE A 73 -4.42 3.79 5.89
N VAL A 74 -3.19 3.42 6.24
CA VAL A 74 -2.00 3.89 5.52
C VAL A 74 -1.61 2.81 4.53
N VAL A 75 -1.58 3.16 3.25
CA VAL A 75 -1.25 2.28 2.13
C VAL A 75 0.15 2.64 1.61
N SER A 76 0.91 1.62 1.26
CA SER A 76 2.23 1.70 0.65
C SER A 76 2.27 0.79 -0.57
N VAL A 77 3.24 1.00 -1.47
CA VAL A 77 3.48 0.09 -2.59
C VAL A 77 4.82 -0.59 -2.42
N LEU A 78 4.81 -1.92 -2.37
CA LEU A 78 6.00 -2.75 -2.20
C LEU A 78 6.28 -3.56 -3.45
N ALA A 79 7.55 -3.78 -3.77
CA ALA A 79 7.93 -4.72 -4.82
C ALA A 79 7.58 -6.15 -4.41
N ALA A 80 7.00 -6.92 -5.32
CA ALA A 80 6.63 -8.32 -5.16
C ALA A 80 7.47 -9.22 -6.09
N PRO A 81 7.53 -10.55 -5.83
CA PRO A 81 8.18 -11.49 -6.73
C PRO A 81 7.63 -11.42 -8.16
N GLY A 82 8.44 -11.79 -9.16
CA GLY A 82 8.04 -11.70 -10.57
C GLY A 82 8.06 -10.29 -11.16
N GLY A 83 8.68 -9.34 -10.44
CA GLY A 83 8.88 -7.97 -10.95
C GLY A 83 7.66 -7.06 -10.82
N THR A 84 6.58 -7.56 -10.23
CA THR A 84 5.35 -6.83 -9.96
C THR A 84 5.49 -5.94 -8.73
N ARG A 85 4.47 -5.12 -8.49
CA ARG A 85 4.31 -4.32 -7.28
C ARG A 85 2.91 -4.55 -6.74
N ALA A 86 2.73 -4.34 -5.45
CA ALA A 86 1.45 -4.53 -4.80
C ALA A 86 1.17 -3.42 -3.79
N TYR A 87 -0.11 -3.12 -3.60
CA TYR A 87 -0.60 -2.31 -2.50
C TYR A 87 -0.53 -3.11 -1.20
N HIS A 88 0.01 -2.49 -0.17
CA HIS A 88 0.11 -3.05 1.16
C HIS A 88 -0.33 -2.05 2.21
N GLU A 89 -1.04 -2.52 3.22
CA GLU A 89 -1.23 -1.79 4.46
C GLU A 89 0.13 -1.61 5.17
N ALA A 90 0.56 -0.35 5.31
CA ALA A 90 1.91 0.02 5.69
C ALA A 90 2.30 -0.50 7.08
N GLN A 91 1.35 -0.54 8.03
CA GLN A 91 1.59 -1.02 9.39
C GLN A 91 2.04 -2.48 9.46
N TRP A 92 1.62 -3.31 8.48
CA TRP A 92 1.95 -4.73 8.41
C TRP A 92 3.07 -5.04 7.41
N GLY A 93 3.55 -4.02 6.69
CA GLY A 93 4.50 -4.17 5.60
C GLY A 93 4.06 -5.26 4.61
N ARG A 94 4.94 -6.22 4.32
CA ARG A 94 4.67 -7.30 3.35
C ARG A 94 3.51 -8.22 3.75
N ARG A 95 3.16 -8.30 5.04
CA ARG A 95 2.03 -9.12 5.51
C ARG A 95 0.68 -8.44 5.27
N GLY A 96 0.67 -7.13 5.06
CA GLY A 96 -0.55 -6.34 4.80
C GLY A 96 -0.96 -6.32 3.34
N TYR A 97 -0.76 -7.39 2.57
CA TYR A 97 -1.11 -7.40 1.15
C TYR A 97 -2.59 -7.06 0.93
N LEU A 98 -2.86 -6.10 0.03
CA LEU A 98 -4.21 -5.68 -0.33
C LEU A 98 -4.56 -6.14 -1.74
N CYS A 99 -3.75 -5.77 -2.73
CA CYS A 99 -3.97 -6.09 -4.15
C CYS A 99 -2.68 -5.85 -4.96
N LEU A 100 -2.56 -6.45 -6.15
CA LEU A 100 -1.50 -6.14 -7.10
C LEU A 100 -1.69 -4.73 -7.70
N CYS A 101 -0.58 -4.05 -8.01
CA CYS A 101 -0.62 -2.83 -8.79
C CYS A 101 -0.94 -3.17 -10.26
N GLY A 102 -1.72 -2.31 -10.92
CA GLY A 102 -2.28 -2.55 -12.26
C GLY A 102 -3.79 -2.72 -12.26
N ASP A 103 -4.40 -2.96 -11.10
CA ASP A 103 -5.85 -2.99 -10.89
C ASP A 103 -6.22 -2.09 -9.69
N ALA A 104 -6.33 -0.79 -9.97
CA ALA A 104 -6.65 0.20 -8.93
C ALA A 104 -8.10 0.09 -8.43
N GLU A 105 -9.01 -0.41 -9.26
CA GLU A 105 -10.43 -0.57 -8.91
C GLU A 105 -10.62 -1.71 -7.90
N ALA A 106 -10.00 -2.88 -8.13
CA ALA A 106 -10.03 -3.97 -7.17
C ALA A 106 -9.34 -3.58 -5.87
N ALA A 107 -8.23 -2.84 -5.94
CA ALA A 107 -7.55 -2.31 -4.77
C ALA A 107 -8.45 -1.33 -3.99
N ALA A 108 -9.14 -0.42 -4.68
CA ALA A 108 -10.08 0.52 -4.09
C ALA A 108 -11.25 -0.21 -3.42
N ALA A 109 -11.87 -1.18 -4.07
CA ALA A 109 -12.96 -1.98 -3.50
C ALA A 109 -12.52 -2.71 -2.22
N ARG A 110 -11.29 -3.23 -2.18
CA ARG A 110 -10.72 -3.89 -0.99
C ARG A 110 -10.52 -2.90 0.15
N VAL A 111 -9.94 -1.74 -0.13
CA VAL A 111 -9.70 -0.67 0.86
C VAL A 111 -11.03 -0.11 1.39
N ASP A 112 -11.99 0.14 0.52
CA ASP A 112 -13.32 0.63 0.87
C ASP A 112 -14.03 -0.30 1.85
N ARG A 113 -14.07 -1.61 1.54
CA ARG A 113 -14.67 -2.61 2.41
C ARG A 113 -13.99 -2.64 3.78
N LEU A 114 -12.66 -2.58 3.82
CA LEU A 114 -11.91 -2.56 5.08
C LEU A 114 -12.24 -1.32 5.92
N LEU A 115 -12.29 -0.14 5.30
CA LEU A 115 -12.59 1.10 6.00
C LEU A 115 -14.05 1.17 6.46
N LYS A 116 -15.00 0.71 5.64
CA LYS A 116 -16.42 0.60 6.03
C LYS A 116 -16.60 -0.33 7.23
N HIS A 117 -15.93 -1.48 7.23
CA HIS A 117 -15.93 -2.38 8.39
C HIS A 117 -15.35 -1.71 9.65
N ARG A 118 -14.30 -0.90 9.52
CA ARG A 118 -13.73 -0.14 10.65
C ARG A 118 -14.67 0.96 11.17
N LEU A 119 -15.41 1.63 10.26
CA LEU A 119 -16.37 2.67 10.62
C LEU A 119 -17.65 2.10 11.25
N PHE A 120 -18.11 0.95 10.76
CA PHE A 120 -19.35 0.32 11.17
C PHE A 120 -19.10 -1.13 11.62
N PRO A 121 -18.45 -1.33 12.77
CA PRO A 121 -18.04 -2.66 13.23
C PRO A 121 -19.22 -3.58 13.59
N SER A 122 -20.44 -3.04 13.71
CA SER A 122 -21.64 -3.78 14.13
C SER A 122 -22.64 -4.05 12.99
N THR A 123 -22.32 -3.69 11.74
CA THR A 123 -23.22 -3.87 10.59
C THR A 123 -22.86 -5.06 9.70
N TRP A 124 -21.89 -5.88 10.12
CA TRP A 124 -21.35 -7.00 9.34
C TRP A 124 -21.05 -8.21 10.23
#